data_AF-A0A1F3E881-F1
#
_entry.id   AF-A0A1F3E881-F1
#
_cell.length_a   1.000
_cell.length_b   1.000
_cell.length_c   1.000
_cell.angle_alpha   90.00
_cell.angle_beta   90.00
_cell.angle_gamma   90.00
#
_symmetry.space_group_name_H-M   'P 1'
#
loop_
_entity.id
_entity.type
_entity.pdbx_description
1 polymer ?
#
loop_
_entity_poly.entity_id
_entity_poly.type
_entity_poly.pdbx_seq_one_letter_code
_entity_poly.pdbx_strand_id
1 'polypeptide(L)'
;MSIFRTEIEIPKSDFRISHENNIFLIGSCFTENIGQKLNNAGFNVEINSFGTQYNPISIANSIKLIIAKLQLQKDDFIFHENLWKSFYHYSSFNSPNESELIAKVNDKINYADIFLKSSKYLIITFGTAWIYRYKKTNKIVSNCHKIHANEFTRELLSVENIVEIYTDLINSVISYNSDIKIIFSVSPIRHLKDGAFGNQISKSTLILAINTLINNFNCTSYFPAYETFMDDLRDYRFYAEDMLHPSQSGINYVWKKFTESLMDKETLMIMSEVEKLNKFVTHRVNNKDSEMYKSFNNTMNNKIKELKTKYPFINL
;
A
#
# COMPACT_ATOMS: atom_id res chain seq x y z
N MET A 1 -31.44 -2.40 22.89
CA MET A 1 -30.00 -2.61 22.60
C MET A 1 -29.48 -1.32 21.97
N SER A 2 -28.57 -0.60 22.62
CA SER A 2 -28.01 0.62 22.04
C SER A 2 -26.89 0.24 21.07
N ILE A 3 -27.29 -0.17 19.87
CA ILE A 3 -26.36 -0.40 18.76
C ILE A 3 -25.98 0.99 18.23
N PHE A 4 -24.85 1.51 18.69
CA PHE A 4 -24.30 2.81 18.26
C PHE A 4 -23.46 2.72 16.96
N ARG A 5 -23.53 1.59 16.25
CA ARG A 5 -22.70 1.33 15.05
C ARG A 5 -23.55 0.70 13.95
N THR A 6 -23.33 1.14 12.73
CA THR A 6 -23.77 0.42 11.53
C THR A 6 -22.55 -0.33 11.04
N GLU A 7 -22.47 -1.63 11.32
CA GLU A 7 -21.34 -2.44 10.87
C GLU A 7 -21.50 -2.78 9.39
N ILE A 8 -20.48 -2.51 8.58
CA ILE A 8 -20.41 -2.91 7.19
C ILE A 8 -20.11 -4.40 7.13
N GLU A 9 -21.02 -5.10 6.47
CA GLU A 9 -20.82 -6.48 6.05
C GLU A 9 -19.97 -6.48 4.77
N ILE A 10 -18.73 -6.94 4.91
CA ILE A 10 -17.85 -7.16 3.77
C ILE A 10 -17.97 -8.63 3.37
N PRO A 11 -18.48 -8.95 2.17
CA PRO A 11 -18.59 -10.34 1.75
C PRO A 11 -17.21 -10.99 1.66
N LYS A 12 -17.20 -12.31 1.83
CA LYS A 12 -16.02 -13.15 1.55
C LYS A 12 -15.67 -12.99 0.07
N SER A 13 -14.52 -12.39 -0.24
CA SER A 13 -14.06 -12.22 -1.62
C SER A 13 -13.64 -13.54 -2.25
N ASP A 14 -13.83 -13.76 -3.54
CA ASP A 14 -13.27 -14.95 -4.23
C ASP A 14 -11.72 -14.95 -4.26
N PHE A 15 -11.12 -13.83 -3.83
CA PHE A 15 -9.68 -13.67 -3.72
C PHE A 15 -9.27 -14.11 -2.32
N ARG A 16 -8.47 -15.17 -2.25
CA ARG A 16 -7.98 -15.78 -1.01
C ARG A 16 -6.48 -15.59 -0.93
N ILE A 17 -6.04 -14.62 -0.13
CA ILE A 17 -4.64 -14.37 0.16
C ILE A 17 -4.16 -15.43 1.15
N SER A 18 -3.04 -16.09 0.85
CA SER A 18 -2.33 -17.02 1.73
C SER A 18 -0.84 -16.66 1.78
N HIS A 19 -0.10 -17.27 2.72
CA HIS A 19 1.34 -17.03 2.88
C HIS A 19 2.19 -17.53 1.71
N GLU A 20 1.65 -18.38 0.83
CA GLU A 20 2.32 -18.80 -0.41
C GLU A 20 2.33 -17.70 -1.48
N ASN A 21 1.56 -16.63 -1.28
CA ASN A 21 1.39 -15.59 -2.27
C ASN A 21 2.39 -14.45 -2.06
N ASN A 22 3.05 -14.05 -3.14
CA ASN A 22 3.72 -12.75 -3.22
C ASN A 22 2.66 -11.66 -3.41
N ILE A 23 2.72 -10.61 -2.57
CA ILE A 23 1.74 -9.51 -2.57
C ILE A 23 2.46 -8.20 -2.83
N PHE A 24 2.19 -7.58 -3.98
CA PHE A 24 2.68 -6.25 -4.30
C PHE A 24 1.65 -5.22 -3.83
N LEU A 25 2.06 -4.26 -3.01
CA LEU A 25 1.19 -3.21 -2.51
C LEU A 25 1.69 -1.83 -2.96
N ILE A 26 0.81 -1.02 -3.52
CA ILE A 26 1.12 0.35 -3.94
C ILE A 26 -0.03 1.30 -3.60
N GLY A 27 0.30 2.49 -3.12
CA GLY A 27 -0.69 3.53 -2.84
C GLY A 27 -0.36 4.45 -1.67
N SER A 28 -1.41 4.99 -1.06
CA SER A 28 -1.34 5.98 0.02
C SER A 28 -0.59 5.47 1.28
N CYS A 29 -0.36 6.32 2.28
CA CYS A 29 0.20 5.87 3.57
C CYS A 29 -0.60 4.75 4.25
N PHE A 30 -1.89 4.60 3.92
CA PHE A 30 -2.69 3.48 4.43
C PHE A 30 -2.17 2.13 3.91
N THR A 31 -1.60 2.10 2.70
CA THR A 31 -0.92 0.93 2.13
C THR A 31 0.23 0.47 3.02
N GLU A 32 1.03 1.39 3.57
CA GLU A 32 2.15 1.03 4.45
C GLU A 32 1.64 0.38 5.75
N ASN A 33 0.53 0.87 6.30
CA ASN A 33 -0.07 0.29 7.51
C ASN A 33 -0.55 -1.15 7.29
N ILE A 34 -1.27 -1.42 6.20
CA ILE A 34 -1.75 -2.77 5.87
C ILE A 34 -0.60 -3.68 5.42
N GLY A 35 0.32 -3.16 4.61
CA GLY A 35 1.51 -3.88 4.17
C GLY A 35 2.39 -4.32 5.33
N GLN A 36 2.63 -3.45 6.31
CA GLN A 36 3.40 -3.82 7.50
C GLN A 36 2.67 -4.85 8.37
N LYS A 37 1.33 -4.84 8.41
CA LYS A 37 0.58 -5.89 9.09
C LYS A 37 0.69 -7.24 8.40
N LEU A 38 0.68 -7.27 7.06
CA LEU A 38 0.97 -8.48 6.28
C LEU A 38 2.39 -8.98 6.54
N ASN A 39 3.39 -8.09 6.45
CA ASN A 39 4.78 -8.44 6.72
C ASN A 39 4.96 -9.02 8.13
N ASN A 40 4.42 -8.36 9.15
CA ASN A 40 4.46 -8.84 10.54
C ASN A 40 3.70 -10.15 10.74
N ALA A 41 2.70 -10.45 9.90
CA ALA A 41 1.97 -11.71 9.92
C ALA A 41 2.66 -12.83 9.11
N GLY A 42 3.87 -12.57 8.58
CA GLY A 42 4.73 -13.54 7.92
C GLY A 42 4.50 -13.68 6.41
N PHE A 43 3.75 -12.77 5.78
CA PHE A 43 3.53 -12.79 4.33
C PHE A 43 4.73 -12.23 3.56
N ASN A 44 4.94 -12.71 2.34
CA ASN A 44 5.92 -12.12 1.45
C ASN A 44 5.32 -10.91 0.71
N VAL A 45 5.76 -9.71 1.07
CA VAL A 45 5.18 -8.46 0.55
C VAL A 45 6.25 -7.49 0.04
N GLU A 46 5.91 -6.75 -1.01
CA GLU A 46 6.64 -5.56 -1.45
C GLU A 46 5.72 -4.36 -1.31
N ILE A 47 6.17 -3.32 -0.60
CA ILE A 47 5.33 -2.20 -0.20
C ILE A 47 5.90 -0.91 -0.79
N ASN A 48 5.12 -0.24 -1.64
CA ASN A 48 5.41 1.10 -2.16
C ASN A 48 6.85 1.23 -2.70
N SER A 49 7.20 0.50 -3.77
CA SER A 49 8.55 0.53 -4.34
C SER A 49 9.02 1.91 -4.81
N PHE A 50 8.10 2.86 -5.00
CA PHE A 50 8.37 4.26 -5.34
C PHE A 50 8.14 5.22 -4.16
N GLY A 51 7.91 4.68 -2.97
CA GLY A 51 7.36 5.39 -1.81
C GLY A 51 5.86 5.62 -1.94
N THR A 52 5.27 6.30 -0.95
CA THR A 52 3.83 6.54 -0.92
C THR A 52 3.36 7.39 -2.11
N GLN A 53 2.30 6.93 -2.78
CA GLN A 53 1.67 7.58 -3.93
C GLN A 53 0.15 7.61 -3.76
N TYR A 54 -0.47 8.78 -3.96
CA TYR A 54 -1.87 8.94 -3.58
C TYR A 54 -2.85 8.91 -4.74
N ASN A 55 -2.44 9.35 -5.93
CA ASN A 55 -3.36 9.53 -7.06
C ASN A 55 -3.23 8.41 -8.10
N PRO A 56 -4.32 8.11 -8.84
CA PRO A 56 -4.32 7.05 -9.85
C PRO A 56 -3.21 7.16 -10.89
N ILE A 57 -2.94 8.37 -11.41
CA ILE A 57 -1.96 8.54 -12.49
C ILE A 57 -0.53 8.26 -12.02
N SER A 58 -0.15 8.76 -10.85
CA SER A 58 1.15 8.50 -10.25
C SER A 58 1.40 7.00 -10.05
N ILE A 59 0.41 6.28 -9.54
CA ILE A 59 0.48 4.83 -9.33
C ILE A 59 0.59 4.10 -10.67
N ALA A 60 -0.25 4.46 -11.65
CA ALA A 60 -0.21 3.87 -12.98
C ALA A 60 1.15 4.08 -13.66
N ASN A 61 1.72 5.29 -13.55
CA ASN A 61 3.05 5.59 -14.09
C ASN A 61 4.13 4.71 -13.45
N SER A 62 4.13 4.54 -12.13
CA SER A 62 5.09 3.68 -11.45
C SER A 62 4.98 2.22 -11.88
N ILE A 63 3.76 1.67 -12.00
CA ILE A 63 3.57 0.30 -12.47
C ILE A 63 4.03 0.17 -13.94
N LYS A 64 3.74 1.16 -14.80
CA LYS A 64 4.23 1.17 -16.19
C LYS A 64 5.75 1.20 -16.27
N LEU A 65 6.42 1.99 -15.42
CA LEU A 65 7.88 2.01 -15.33
C LEU A 65 8.45 0.64 -14.95
N ILE A 66 7.82 -0.04 -13.99
CA ILE A 66 8.19 -1.39 -13.56
C ILE A 66 8.06 -2.38 -14.73
N ILE A 67 6.88 -2.46 -15.34
CA ILE A 67 6.59 -3.42 -16.43
C ILE A 67 7.50 -3.19 -17.65
N ALA A 68 7.77 -1.93 -17.98
CA ALA A 68 8.65 -1.57 -19.08
C ALA A 68 10.14 -1.73 -18.75
N LYS A 69 10.48 -2.02 -17.49
CA LYS A 69 11.87 -2.04 -16.97
C LYS A 69 12.64 -0.77 -17.30
N LEU A 70 11.95 0.37 -17.31
CA LEU A 70 12.52 1.62 -17.80
C LEU A 70 13.58 2.14 -16.81
N GLN A 71 14.82 2.25 -17.29
CA GLN A 71 15.92 2.79 -16.52
C GLN A 71 15.85 4.33 -16.56
N LEU A 72 15.64 4.95 -15.40
CA LEU A 72 15.65 6.41 -15.30
C LEU A 72 17.07 6.94 -15.46
N GLN A 73 17.18 8.02 -16.23
CA GLN A 73 18.45 8.68 -16.53
C GLN A 73 18.55 10.00 -15.75
N LYS A 74 19.73 10.62 -15.76
CA LYS A 74 20.00 11.90 -15.08
C LYS A 74 18.92 12.96 -15.32
N ASP A 75 18.42 13.08 -16.56
CA ASP A 75 17.43 14.09 -16.95
C ASP A 75 16.02 13.83 -16.38
N ASP A 76 15.78 12.66 -15.77
CA ASP A 76 14.55 12.35 -15.04
C ASP A 76 14.56 12.85 -13.58
N PHE A 77 15.70 13.37 -13.12
CA PHE A 77 15.90 13.86 -11.76
C PHE A 77 16.02 15.38 -11.73
N ILE A 78 15.67 15.95 -10.58
CA ILE A 78 15.76 17.38 -10.32
C ILE A 78 16.62 17.63 -9.09
N PHE A 79 17.38 18.73 -9.10
CA PHE A 79 18.14 19.17 -7.94
C PHE A 79 17.41 20.33 -7.26
N HIS A 80 17.05 20.15 -5.99
CA HIS A 80 16.33 21.16 -5.20
C HIS A 80 16.64 21.01 -3.71
N GLU A 81 16.85 22.12 -2.99
CA GLU A 81 17.23 22.11 -1.56
C GLU A 81 18.42 21.20 -1.25
N ASN A 82 19.49 21.27 -2.06
CA ASN A 82 20.71 20.47 -1.92
C ASN A 82 20.51 18.94 -2.02
N LEU A 83 19.37 18.49 -2.57
CA LEU A 83 19.07 17.09 -2.77
C LEU A 83 18.65 16.84 -4.21
N TRP A 84 19.09 15.71 -4.75
CA TRP A 84 18.51 15.09 -5.93
C TRP A 84 17.20 14.42 -5.57
N LYS A 85 16.19 14.63 -6.43
CA LYS A 85 14.81 14.19 -6.22
C LYS A 85 14.24 13.65 -7.54
N SER A 86 13.27 12.75 -7.46
CA SER A 86 12.54 12.23 -8.62
C SER A 86 11.06 12.53 -8.49
N PHE A 87 10.43 13.10 -9.51
CA PHE A 87 8.99 13.39 -9.50
C PHE A 87 8.11 12.13 -9.42
N TYR A 88 8.65 10.95 -9.73
CA TYR A 88 7.95 9.68 -9.60
C TYR A 88 8.02 9.11 -8.18
N HIS A 89 8.98 9.55 -7.36
CA HIS A 89 9.28 8.94 -6.06
C HIS A 89 8.92 9.85 -4.89
N TYR A 90 8.61 9.24 -3.74
CA TYR A 90 8.44 9.95 -2.49
C TYR A 90 9.78 10.45 -1.92
N SER A 91 9.72 11.38 -0.96
CA SER A 91 10.91 12.04 -0.40
C SER A 91 11.91 11.10 0.29
N SER A 92 11.52 9.88 0.63
CA SER A 92 12.40 8.83 1.18
C SER A 92 13.48 8.36 0.18
N PHE A 93 13.33 8.68 -1.10
CA PHE A 93 14.34 8.38 -2.12
C PHE A 93 15.41 9.45 -2.23
N ASN A 94 15.12 10.71 -1.86
CA ASN A 94 16.02 11.84 -2.08
C ASN A 94 17.44 11.58 -1.54
N SER A 95 18.45 12.03 -2.29
CA SER A 95 19.86 11.87 -1.92
C SER A 95 20.66 13.13 -2.26
N PRO A 96 21.68 13.51 -1.47
CA PRO A 96 22.64 14.54 -1.88
C PRO A 96 23.51 14.09 -3.07
N ASN A 97 23.59 12.79 -3.35
CA ASN A 97 24.41 12.21 -4.42
C ASN A 97 23.54 11.75 -5.60
N GLU A 98 23.77 12.34 -6.78
CA GLU A 98 23.05 12.06 -8.04
C GLU A 98 23.16 10.58 -8.44
N SER A 99 24.38 10.07 -8.55
CA SER A 99 24.64 8.71 -9.03
C SER A 99 24.10 7.67 -8.07
N GLU A 100 24.17 7.93 -6.76
CA GLU A 100 23.57 7.06 -5.73
C GLU A 100 22.05 7.01 -5.87
N LEU A 101 21.40 8.15 -6.11
CA LEU A 101 19.95 8.18 -6.33
C LEU A 101 19.54 7.40 -7.58
N ILE A 102 20.23 7.63 -8.69
CA ILE A 102 19.97 6.95 -9.97
C ILE A 102 20.10 5.43 -9.78
N ALA A 103 21.20 4.98 -9.17
CA ALA A 103 21.43 3.57 -8.88
C ALA A 103 20.32 2.99 -7.99
N LYS A 104 20.04 3.64 -6.85
CA LYS A 104 19.00 3.20 -5.90
C LYS A 104 17.62 3.06 -6.54
N VAL A 105 17.24 4.02 -7.38
CA VAL A 105 15.94 3.99 -8.07
C VAL A 105 15.88 2.86 -9.09
N ASN A 106 16.91 2.73 -9.93
CA ASN A 106 16.95 1.71 -10.96
C ASN A 106 17.05 0.29 -10.39
N ASP A 107 17.82 0.09 -9.32
CA ASP A 107 17.86 -1.17 -8.56
C ASP A 107 16.48 -1.51 -8.00
N LYS A 108 15.76 -0.51 -7.48
CA LYS A 108 14.42 -0.73 -6.95
C LYS A 108 13.39 -1.04 -8.03
N ILE A 109 13.51 -0.44 -9.22
CA ILE A 109 12.69 -0.79 -10.40
C ILE A 109 12.93 -2.24 -10.80
N ASN A 110 14.19 -2.66 -10.89
CA ASN A 110 14.56 -4.04 -11.25
C ASN A 110 14.05 -5.06 -10.21
N TYR A 111 14.16 -4.75 -8.93
CA TYR A 111 13.59 -5.58 -7.86
C TYR A 111 12.06 -5.67 -7.96
N ALA A 112 11.40 -4.52 -8.13
CA ALA A 112 9.94 -4.43 -8.20
C ALA A 112 9.38 -5.17 -9.44
N ASP A 113 10.13 -5.16 -10.54
CA ASP A 113 9.83 -5.91 -11.76
C ASP A 113 9.76 -7.42 -11.50
N ILE A 114 10.79 -7.98 -10.86
CA ILE A 114 10.86 -9.40 -10.50
C ILE A 114 9.75 -9.76 -9.51
N PHE A 115 9.53 -8.92 -8.50
CA PHE A 115 8.51 -9.16 -7.50
C PHE A 115 7.09 -9.10 -8.11
N LEU A 116 6.79 -8.07 -8.91
CA LEU A 116 5.48 -7.92 -9.56
C LEU A 116 5.19 -9.06 -10.54
N LYS A 117 6.20 -9.55 -11.27
CA LYS A 117 6.06 -10.68 -12.20
C LYS A 117 5.65 -11.98 -11.48
N SER A 118 6.12 -12.17 -10.26
CA SER A 118 5.82 -13.35 -9.43
C SER A 118 4.66 -13.14 -8.44
N SER A 119 4.09 -11.93 -8.40
CA SER A 119 3.02 -11.58 -7.46
C SER A 119 1.71 -12.24 -7.84
N LYS A 120 1.02 -12.85 -6.86
CA LYS A 120 -0.35 -13.32 -7.05
C LYS A 120 -1.35 -12.18 -6.89
N TYR A 121 -1.04 -11.22 -6.03
CA TYR A 121 -1.90 -10.10 -5.72
C TYR A 121 -1.19 -8.77 -5.91
N LEU A 122 -1.87 -7.83 -6.58
CA LEU A 122 -1.53 -6.41 -6.64
C LEU A 122 -2.61 -5.62 -5.90
N ILE A 123 -2.26 -5.03 -4.76
CA ILE A 123 -3.18 -4.21 -3.97
C ILE A 123 -2.91 -2.74 -4.26
N ILE A 124 -3.91 -2.05 -4.79
CA ILE A 124 -3.84 -0.63 -5.15
C ILE A 124 -4.76 0.18 -4.23
N THR A 125 -4.18 1.04 -3.40
CA THR A 125 -4.96 1.91 -2.50
C THR A 125 -4.87 3.38 -2.90
N PHE A 126 -5.94 3.93 -3.47
CA PHE A 126 -6.00 5.34 -3.82
C PHE A 126 -6.18 6.24 -2.60
N GLY A 127 -5.45 7.35 -2.56
CA GLY A 127 -5.58 8.40 -1.56
C GLY A 127 -6.47 9.55 -2.05
N THR A 128 -6.26 10.05 -3.26
CA THR A 128 -6.96 11.23 -3.79
C THR A 128 -7.08 11.18 -5.32
N ALA A 129 -8.14 11.77 -5.88
CA ALA A 129 -8.30 12.00 -7.31
C ALA A 129 -7.64 13.32 -7.75
N TRP A 130 -7.11 14.10 -6.81
CA TRP A 130 -6.35 15.31 -7.13
C TRP A 130 -4.93 14.97 -7.58
N ILE A 131 -4.53 15.56 -8.69
CA ILE A 131 -3.18 15.49 -9.23
C ILE A 131 -2.49 16.85 -9.16
N TYR A 132 -1.16 16.81 -9.21
CA TYR A 132 -0.34 18.00 -9.41
C TYR A 132 0.44 17.82 -10.70
N ARG A 133 0.31 18.80 -11.60
CA ARG A 133 1.00 18.86 -12.87
C ARG A 133 2.09 19.90 -12.80
N TYR A 134 3.32 19.50 -13.05
CA TYR A 134 4.45 20.41 -13.08
C TYR A 134 4.39 21.26 -14.34
N LYS A 135 4.27 22.59 -14.19
CA LYS A 135 4.01 23.49 -15.32
C LYS A 135 5.14 23.50 -16.36
N LYS A 136 6.40 23.34 -15.93
CA LYS A 136 7.56 23.43 -16.84
C LYS A 136 7.64 22.24 -17.80
N THR A 137 7.24 21.05 -17.37
CA THR A 137 7.37 19.82 -18.18
C THR A 137 6.03 19.19 -18.56
N ASN A 138 4.93 19.77 -18.07
CA ASN A 138 3.57 19.25 -18.20
C ASN A 138 3.36 17.84 -17.58
N LYS A 139 4.36 17.31 -16.85
CA LYS A 139 4.33 15.99 -16.22
C LYS A 139 3.49 16.00 -14.95
N ILE A 140 2.71 14.95 -14.73
CA ILE A 140 2.02 14.71 -13.47
C ILE A 140 3.01 14.11 -12.48
N VAL A 141 3.08 14.66 -11.27
CA VAL A 141 4.08 14.30 -10.28
C VAL A 141 3.46 13.56 -9.09
N SER A 142 4.19 12.59 -8.56
CA SER A 142 3.82 11.86 -7.34
C SER A 142 4.09 12.67 -6.07
N ASN A 143 5.11 13.52 -6.10
CA ASN A 143 5.46 14.41 -4.99
C ASN A 143 5.94 15.77 -5.54
N CYS A 144 5.47 16.87 -4.94
CA CYS A 144 5.88 18.23 -5.30
C CYS A 144 7.24 18.63 -4.71
N HIS A 145 7.81 17.82 -3.81
CA HIS A 145 9.18 17.95 -3.30
C HIS A 145 9.51 19.30 -2.64
N LYS A 146 8.49 19.90 -2.01
CA LYS A 146 8.52 21.25 -1.40
C LYS A 146 8.79 22.39 -2.38
N ILE A 147 8.79 22.14 -3.69
CA ILE A 147 8.81 23.19 -4.71
C ILE A 147 7.54 24.04 -4.55
N HIS A 148 7.70 25.35 -4.78
CA HIS A 148 6.60 26.31 -4.63
C HIS A 148 5.34 25.90 -5.40
N ALA A 149 4.18 26.02 -4.74
CA ALA A 149 2.90 25.56 -5.28
C ALA A 149 2.50 26.26 -6.59
N ASN A 150 3.02 27.47 -6.86
CA ASN A 150 2.77 28.20 -8.10
C ASN A 150 3.41 27.54 -9.33
N GLU A 151 4.40 26.66 -9.16
CA GLU A 151 5.00 25.86 -10.24
C GLU A 151 4.12 24.67 -10.66
N PHE A 152 3.03 24.40 -9.93
CA PHE A 152 2.13 23.29 -10.22
C PHE A 152 0.73 23.79 -10.56
N THR A 153 0.08 23.06 -11.46
CA THR A 153 -1.37 23.14 -11.64
C THR A 153 -1.98 21.97 -10.89
N ARG A 154 -3.04 22.25 -10.12
CA ARG A 154 -3.75 21.22 -9.37
C ARG A 154 -5.08 20.94 -10.06
N GLU A 155 -5.32 19.69 -10.41
CA GLU A 155 -6.47 19.27 -11.21
C GLU A 155 -7.16 18.09 -10.53
N LEU A 156 -8.48 18.05 -10.56
CA LEU A 156 -9.25 16.89 -10.14
C LEU A 156 -9.45 15.99 -11.37
N LEU A 157 -9.08 14.72 -11.27
CA LEU A 157 -9.35 13.75 -12.32
C LEU A 157 -10.86 13.50 -12.45
N SER A 158 -11.32 13.29 -13.68
CA SER A 158 -12.66 12.76 -13.92
C SER A 158 -12.68 11.24 -13.75
N VAL A 159 -13.87 10.66 -13.63
CA VAL A 159 -14.05 9.20 -13.54
C VAL A 159 -13.54 8.54 -14.81
N GLU A 160 -13.88 9.11 -15.97
CA GLU A 160 -13.52 8.61 -17.31
C GLU A 160 -12.01 8.54 -17.49
N ASN A 161 -11.30 9.61 -17.11
CA ASN A 161 -9.83 9.64 -17.18
C ASN A 161 -9.19 8.53 -16.35
N ILE A 162 -9.73 8.23 -15.16
CA ILE A 162 -9.19 7.14 -14.33
C ILE A 162 -9.49 5.79 -14.97
N VAL A 163 -10.72 5.59 -15.45
CA VAL A 163 -11.15 4.33 -16.08
C VAL A 163 -10.34 4.03 -17.33
N GLU A 164 -10.12 5.01 -18.21
CA GLU A 164 -9.30 4.84 -19.42
C GLU A 164 -7.87 4.43 -19.07
N ILE A 165 -7.20 5.19 -18.20
CA ILE A 165 -5.82 4.93 -17.79
C ILE A 165 -5.68 3.56 -17.14
N TYR A 166 -6.64 3.16 -16.31
CA TYR A 166 -6.59 1.89 -15.61
C TYR A 166 -7.04 0.71 -16.48
N THR A 167 -7.88 0.91 -17.49
CA THR A 167 -8.19 -0.12 -18.47
C THR A 167 -6.90 -0.54 -19.20
N ASP A 168 -6.13 0.43 -19.69
CA ASP A 168 -4.84 0.18 -20.35
C ASP A 168 -3.82 -0.46 -19.39
N LEU A 169 -3.76 0.05 -18.16
CA LEU A 169 -2.85 -0.46 -17.14
C LEU A 169 -3.16 -1.91 -16.79
N ILE A 170 -4.43 -2.25 -16.54
CA ILE A 170 -4.87 -3.60 -16.16
C ILE A 170 -4.56 -4.57 -17.30
N ASN A 171 -4.86 -4.20 -18.55
CA ASN A 171 -4.49 -5.01 -19.72
C ASN A 171 -2.98 -5.26 -19.82
N SER A 172 -2.17 -4.22 -19.57
CA SER A 172 -0.71 -4.33 -19.55
C SER A 172 -0.23 -5.24 -18.41
N VAL A 173 -0.81 -5.10 -17.21
CA VAL A 173 -0.49 -5.90 -16.02
C VAL A 173 -0.86 -7.37 -16.23
N ILE A 174 -2.03 -7.68 -16.80
CA ILE A 174 -2.45 -9.06 -17.12
C ILE A 174 -1.54 -9.67 -18.19
N SER A 175 -1.21 -8.91 -19.22
CA SER A 175 -0.25 -9.37 -20.25
C SER A 175 1.13 -9.63 -19.66
N TYR A 176 1.52 -8.83 -18.66
CA TYR A 176 2.77 -9.00 -17.93
C TYR A 176 2.73 -10.18 -16.95
N ASN A 177 1.62 -10.41 -16.26
CA ASN A 177 1.44 -11.49 -15.29
C ASN A 177 -0.02 -11.97 -15.38
N SER A 178 -0.25 -13.08 -16.10
CA SER A 178 -1.59 -13.57 -16.41
C SER A 178 -2.37 -14.06 -15.20
N ASP A 179 -1.66 -14.41 -14.12
CA ASP A 179 -2.25 -14.99 -12.92
C ASP A 179 -2.57 -13.97 -11.83
N ILE A 180 -2.21 -12.70 -12.06
CA ILE A 180 -2.32 -11.63 -11.07
C ILE A 180 -3.78 -11.26 -10.82
N LYS A 181 -4.10 -11.05 -9.55
CA LYS A 181 -5.38 -10.54 -9.07
C LYS A 181 -5.18 -9.14 -8.50
N ILE A 182 -6.03 -8.20 -8.88
CA ILE A 182 -5.91 -6.79 -8.47
C ILE A 182 -6.98 -6.48 -7.43
N ILE A 183 -6.59 -5.96 -6.26
CA ILE A 183 -7.51 -5.55 -5.21
C ILE A 183 -7.41 -4.03 -5.08
N PHE A 184 -8.47 -3.34 -5.46
CA PHE A 184 -8.58 -1.91 -5.25
C PHE A 184 -9.05 -1.59 -3.83
N SER A 185 -8.60 -0.46 -3.30
CA SER A 185 -9.14 0.12 -2.08
C SER A 185 -9.03 1.65 -2.13
N VAL A 186 -9.82 2.33 -1.31
CA VAL A 186 -9.72 3.77 -1.10
C VAL A 186 -9.27 4.02 0.33
N SER A 187 -8.26 4.87 0.49
CA SER A 187 -7.68 5.20 1.78
C SER A 187 -8.69 5.93 2.68
N PRO A 188 -8.81 5.57 3.97
CA PRO A 188 -9.63 6.29 4.93
C PRO A 188 -9.04 7.66 5.34
N ILE A 189 -7.79 7.95 4.99
CA ILE A 189 -7.14 9.23 5.32
C ILE A 189 -7.88 10.39 4.66
N ARG A 190 -8.19 11.41 5.46
CA ARG A 190 -8.92 12.61 5.02
C ARG A 190 -7.97 13.64 4.43
N HIS A 191 -8.30 14.14 3.24
CA HIS A 191 -7.59 15.23 2.57
C HIS A 191 -8.39 16.53 2.68
N LEU A 192 -8.32 17.21 3.82
CA LEU A 192 -9.16 18.37 4.13
C LEU A 192 -8.66 19.71 3.57
N LYS A 193 -7.66 19.71 2.68
CA LYS A 193 -7.15 20.93 2.04
C LYS A 193 -8.26 21.70 1.30
N ASP A 194 -9.25 20.99 0.75
CA ASP A 194 -10.44 21.56 0.09
C ASP A 194 -11.72 21.39 0.92
N GLY A 195 -11.55 21.26 2.24
CA GLY A 195 -12.63 20.95 3.16
C GLY A 195 -13.21 19.54 2.99
N ALA A 196 -14.24 19.24 3.78
CA ALA A 196 -14.90 17.94 3.78
C ALA A 196 -15.57 17.64 2.43
N PHE A 197 -16.18 18.67 1.80
CA PHE A 197 -16.84 18.53 0.50
C PHE A 197 -15.87 18.12 -0.61
N GLY A 198 -14.73 18.81 -0.74
CA GLY A 198 -13.72 18.47 -1.75
C GLY A 198 -13.08 17.09 -1.52
N ASN A 199 -12.90 16.69 -0.26
CA ASN A 199 -12.51 15.32 0.07
C ASN A 199 -13.56 14.31 -0.41
N GLN A 200 -14.85 14.55 -0.15
CA GLN A 200 -15.93 13.64 -0.56
C GLN A 200 -16.05 13.52 -2.08
N ILE A 201 -15.94 14.65 -2.81
CA ILE A 201 -15.87 14.62 -4.27
C ILE A 201 -14.71 13.72 -4.72
N SER A 202 -13.51 13.97 -4.18
CA SER A 202 -12.33 13.19 -4.55
C SER A 202 -12.49 11.70 -4.27
N LYS A 203 -13.04 11.30 -3.12
CA LYS A 203 -13.21 9.89 -2.76
C LYS A 203 -14.29 9.24 -3.63
N SER A 204 -15.40 9.95 -3.86
CA SER A 204 -16.49 9.48 -4.73
C SER A 204 -16.03 9.24 -6.16
N THR A 205 -15.21 10.13 -6.73
CA THR A 205 -14.60 9.94 -8.05
C THR A 205 -13.79 8.64 -8.12
N LEU A 206 -12.97 8.36 -7.11
CA LEU A 206 -12.16 7.13 -7.05
C LEU A 206 -13.05 5.89 -6.96
N ILE A 207 -14.09 5.92 -6.11
CA ILE A 207 -15.03 4.81 -5.92
C ILE A 207 -15.80 4.52 -7.21
N LEU A 208 -16.32 5.55 -7.89
CA LEU A 208 -17.03 5.39 -9.16
C LEU A 208 -16.13 4.79 -10.26
N ALA A 209 -14.87 5.24 -10.33
CA ALA A 209 -13.90 4.68 -11.27
C ALA A 209 -13.58 3.21 -10.94
N ILE A 210 -13.32 2.89 -9.67
CA ILE A 210 -13.10 1.50 -9.24
C ILE A 210 -14.31 0.63 -9.56
N ASN A 211 -15.53 1.09 -9.25
CA ASN A 211 -16.75 0.36 -9.54
C ASN A 211 -16.88 0.03 -11.03
N THR A 212 -16.51 0.96 -11.90
CA THR A 212 -16.50 0.71 -13.35
C THR A 212 -15.46 -0.35 -13.72
N LEU A 213 -14.24 -0.25 -13.18
CA LEU A 213 -13.15 -1.20 -13.45
C LEU A 213 -13.49 -2.62 -12.97
N ILE A 214 -14.07 -2.78 -11.78
CA ILE A 214 -14.41 -4.10 -11.25
C ILE A 214 -15.52 -4.81 -12.00
N ASN A 215 -16.42 -4.06 -12.63
CA ASN A 215 -17.45 -4.61 -13.51
C ASN A 215 -16.90 -4.99 -14.89
N ASN A 216 -15.78 -4.39 -15.31
CA ASN A 216 -15.17 -4.64 -16.62
C ASN A 216 -14.10 -5.75 -16.58
N PHE A 217 -13.53 -6.05 -15.41
CA PHE A 217 -12.39 -6.97 -15.27
C PHE A 217 -12.58 -7.99 -14.16
N ASN A 218 -12.74 -9.26 -14.52
CA ASN A 218 -12.92 -10.38 -13.57
C ASN A 218 -11.71 -10.62 -12.64
N CYS A 219 -10.51 -10.19 -13.03
CA CYS A 219 -9.31 -10.32 -12.19
C CYS A 219 -9.20 -9.21 -11.13
N THR A 220 -10.21 -8.35 -11.00
CA THR A 220 -10.20 -7.23 -10.06
C THR A 220 -11.27 -7.38 -8.98
N SER A 221 -11.05 -6.75 -7.83
CA SER A 221 -12.02 -6.67 -6.73
C SER A 221 -11.85 -5.38 -5.94
N TYR A 222 -12.79 -5.08 -5.04
CA TYR A 222 -12.75 -3.91 -4.17
C TYR A 222 -12.79 -4.30 -2.69
N PHE A 223 -11.90 -3.73 -1.90
CA PHE A 223 -11.93 -3.79 -0.44
C PHE A 223 -12.34 -2.41 0.15
N PRO A 224 -13.49 -2.33 0.85
CA PRO A 224 -14.10 -1.06 1.26
C PRO A 224 -13.50 -0.48 2.55
N ALA A 225 -12.20 -0.17 2.54
CA ALA A 225 -11.51 0.39 3.70
C ALA A 225 -12.02 1.79 4.08
N TYR A 226 -12.34 2.62 3.07
CA TYR A 226 -12.84 3.98 3.27
C TYR A 226 -14.21 3.96 3.95
N GLU A 227 -15.13 3.17 3.41
CA GLU A 227 -16.50 3.02 3.90
C GLU A 227 -16.49 2.40 5.30
N THR A 228 -15.71 1.32 5.52
CA THR A 228 -15.53 0.73 6.87
C THR A 228 -15.16 1.80 7.89
N PHE A 229 -14.29 2.73 7.51
CA PHE A 229 -13.87 3.79 8.42
C PHE A 229 -14.92 4.89 8.58
N MET A 230 -15.57 5.32 7.49
CA MET A 230 -16.56 6.39 7.54
C MET A 230 -17.89 5.96 8.16
N ASP A 231 -18.28 4.70 8.02
CA ASP A 231 -19.60 4.20 8.43
C ASP A 231 -19.57 3.37 9.72
N ASP A 232 -18.56 2.51 9.90
CA ASP A 232 -18.46 1.69 11.12
C ASP A 232 -17.71 2.40 12.25
N LEU A 233 -16.75 3.25 11.89
CA LEU A 233 -15.79 3.92 12.79
C LEU A 233 -16.00 5.44 12.86
N ARG A 234 -17.27 5.86 12.91
CA ARG A 234 -17.72 7.27 12.93
C ARG A 234 -17.19 8.14 14.09
N ASP A 235 -16.59 7.55 15.11
CA ASP A 235 -16.15 8.25 16.33
C ASP A 235 -14.70 8.75 16.21
N TYR A 236 -14.44 9.97 16.68
CA TYR A 236 -13.11 10.60 16.66
C TYR A 236 -12.02 9.77 17.37
N ARG A 237 -12.37 8.87 18.29
CA ARG A 237 -11.42 7.94 18.93
C ARG A 237 -10.65 7.06 17.93
N PHE A 238 -11.17 6.90 16.71
CA PHE A 238 -10.52 6.14 15.66
C PHE A 238 -9.58 6.97 14.79
N TYR A 239 -9.45 8.27 15.04
CA TYR A 239 -8.49 9.15 14.39
C TYR A 239 -7.26 9.36 15.28
N ALA A 240 -6.11 9.56 14.65
CA ALA A 240 -4.89 10.02 15.31
C ALA A 240 -5.07 11.49 15.78
N GLU A 241 -4.07 12.01 16.50
CA GLU A 241 -4.10 13.36 17.07
C GLU A 241 -4.35 14.47 16.03
N ASP A 242 -3.94 14.26 14.78
CA ASP A 242 -4.16 15.20 13.69
C ASP A 242 -5.58 15.20 13.12
N MET A 243 -6.46 14.30 13.58
CA MET A 243 -7.85 14.14 13.13
C MET A 243 -8.01 13.83 11.62
N LEU A 244 -6.92 13.46 10.95
CA LEU A 244 -6.88 13.15 9.51
C LEU A 244 -6.53 11.69 9.26
N HIS A 245 -5.55 11.17 10.00
CA HIS A 245 -5.09 9.81 9.88
C HIS A 245 -5.87 8.86 10.80
N PRO A 246 -6.06 7.60 10.41
CA PRO A 246 -6.52 6.55 11.32
C PRO A 246 -5.60 6.39 12.54
N SER A 247 -6.18 6.20 13.72
CA SER A 247 -5.46 5.71 14.90
C SER A 247 -5.12 4.24 14.75
N GLN A 248 -4.21 3.74 15.60
CA GLN A 248 -3.85 2.32 15.60
C GLN A 248 -5.07 1.40 15.80
N SER A 249 -6.02 1.81 16.64
CA SER A 249 -7.27 1.09 16.86
C SER A 249 -8.13 1.01 15.61
N GLY A 250 -8.23 2.11 14.85
CA GLY A 250 -8.94 2.15 13.57
C GLY A 250 -8.27 1.26 12.52
N ILE A 251 -6.94 1.33 12.40
CA ILE A 251 -6.15 0.47 11.51
C ILE A 251 -6.35 -1.01 11.87
N ASN A 252 -6.31 -1.36 13.16
CA ASN A 252 -6.53 -2.73 13.63
C ASN A 252 -7.92 -3.25 13.27
N TYR A 253 -8.95 -2.40 13.33
CA TYR A 253 -10.31 -2.79 12.95
C TYR A 253 -10.42 -3.05 11.45
N VAL A 254 -9.91 -2.15 10.61
CA VAL A 254 -9.90 -2.36 9.15
C VAL A 254 -9.07 -3.58 8.78
N TRP A 255 -7.94 -3.82 9.46
CA TRP A 255 -7.14 -5.04 9.30
C TRP A 255 -7.93 -6.31 9.60
N LYS A 256 -8.70 -6.33 10.68
CA LYS A 256 -9.57 -7.47 11.02
C LYS A 256 -10.58 -7.74 9.89
N LYS A 257 -11.23 -6.69 9.40
CA LYS A 257 -12.17 -6.78 8.27
C LYS A 257 -11.49 -7.27 6.98
N PHE A 258 -10.27 -6.81 6.73
CA PHE A 258 -9.43 -7.24 5.60
C PHE A 258 -9.16 -8.75 5.66
N THR A 259 -8.67 -9.25 6.80
CA THR A 259 -8.32 -10.67 6.94
C THR A 259 -9.57 -11.56 6.92
N GLU A 260 -10.68 -11.13 7.52
CA GLU A 260 -11.95 -11.88 7.50
C GLU A 260 -12.52 -12.05 6.08
N SER A 261 -12.40 -11.02 5.25
CA SER A 261 -12.92 -11.02 3.88
C SER A 261 -12.00 -11.75 2.89
N LEU A 262 -10.68 -11.56 3.00
CA LEU A 262 -9.70 -11.99 1.98
C LEU A 262 -8.91 -13.25 2.36
N MET A 263 -9.08 -13.81 3.55
CA MET A 263 -8.32 -14.99 4.00
C MET A 263 -9.24 -16.14 4.41
N ASP A 264 -8.72 -17.36 4.25
CA ASP A 264 -9.36 -18.58 4.71
C ASP A 264 -8.95 -18.94 6.14
N LYS A 265 -9.58 -19.99 6.67
CA LYS A 265 -9.35 -20.42 8.06
C LYS A 265 -7.90 -20.87 8.28
N GLU A 266 -7.30 -21.53 7.31
CA GLU A 266 -5.92 -22.03 7.40
C GLU A 266 -4.93 -20.87 7.51
N THR A 267 -5.04 -19.88 6.61
CA THR A 267 -4.22 -18.67 6.64
C THR A 267 -4.34 -17.94 7.98
N LEU A 268 -5.57 -17.80 8.50
CA LEU A 268 -5.81 -17.18 9.80
C LEU A 268 -5.18 -17.97 10.97
N MET A 269 -5.12 -19.30 10.88
CA MET A 269 -4.43 -20.13 11.88
C MET A 269 -2.91 -19.88 11.86
N ILE A 270 -2.30 -19.84 10.67
CA ILE A 270 -0.87 -19.55 10.52
C ILE A 270 -0.56 -18.16 11.10
N MET A 271 -1.37 -17.15 10.77
CA MET A 271 -1.21 -15.81 11.33
C MET A 271 -1.26 -15.79 12.87
N SER A 272 -2.13 -16.59 13.48
CA SER A 272 -2.20 -16.70 14.95
C SER A 272 -0.93 -17.31 15.55
N GLU A 273 -0.33 -18.30 14.88
CA GLU A 273 0.95 -18.87 15.31
C GLU A 273 2.10 -17.86 15.20
N VAL A 274 2.16 -17.10 14.10
CA VAL A 274 3.14 -16.01 13.91
C VAL A 274 2.94 -14.89 14.94
N GLU A 275 1.70 -14.51 15.24
CA GLU A 275 1.40 -13.49 16.25
C GLU A 275 1.88 -13.92 17.64
N LYS A 276 1.70 -15.19 18.02
CA LYS A 276 2.22 -15.74 19.28
C LYS A 276 3.74 -15.65 19.35
N LEU A 277 4.43 -15.94 18.24
CA LEU A 277 5.88 -15.77 18.14
C LEU A 277 6.28 -14.30 18.31
N ASN A 278 5.63 -13.38 17.59
CA ASN A 278 5.94 -11.95 17.68
C ASN A 278 5.75 -11.39 19.10
N LYS A 279 4.65 -11.78 19.78
CA LYS A 279 4.43 -11.41 21.18
C LYS A 279 5.55 -11.91 22.09
N PHE A 280 5.98 -13.16 21.89
CA PHE A 280 7.12 -13.72 22.63
C PHE A 280 8.39 -12.89 22.43
N VAL A 281 8.68 -12.45 21.20
CA VAL A 281 9.83 -11.58 20.90
C VAL A 281 9.74 -10.21 21.58
N THR A 282 8.54 -9.61 21.62
CA THR A 282 8.34 -8.30 22.25
C THR A 282 8.50 -8.31 23.77
N HIS A 283 8.28 -9.44 24.43
CA HIS A 283 8.53 -9.63 25.87
C HIS A 283 10.01 -9.87 26.20
N ARG A 284 10.91 -9.18 25.49
CA ARG A 284 12.36 -9.38 25.54
C ARG A 284 12.91 -9.20 26.96
N VAL A 285 13.82 -10.08 27.35
CA VAL A 285 14.62 -9.92 28.58
C VAL A 285 15.67 -8.83 28.32
N ASN A 286 15.65 -7.74 29.10
CA ASN A 286 16.51 -6.57 28.89
C ASN A 286 18.00 -6.81 29.15
N ASN A 287 18.38 -7.89 29.84
CA ASN A 287 19.76 -8.16 30.22
C ASN A 287 20.43 -9.18 29.27
N LYS A 288 21.19 -8.67 28.29
CA LYS A 288 21.80 -9.44 27.18
C LYS A 288 22.86 -10.47 27.62
N ASP A 289 23.45 -10.30 28.80
CA ASP A 289 24.53 -11.19 29.30
C ASP A 289 24.05 -12.28 30.26
N SER A 290 22.74 -12.36 30.52
CA SER A 290 22.17 -13.38 31.39
C SER A 290 21.99 -14.73 30.69
N GLU A 291 22.11 -15.85 31.43
CA GLU A 291 21.73 -17.18 30.94
C GLU A 291 20.26 -17.22 30.47
N MET A 292 19.41 -16.39 31.10
CA MET A 292 18.02 -16.17 30.67
C MET A 292 17.92 -15.63 29.24
N TYR A 293 18.82 -14.73 28.81
CA TYR A 293 18.83 -14.20 27.45
C TYR A 293 19.26 -15.28 26.43
N LYS A 294 20.25 -16.11 26.76
CA LYS A 294 20.66 -17.24 25.91
C LYS A 294 19.54 -18.28 25.77
N SER A 295 18.89 -18.65 26.88
CA SER A 295 17.74 -19.55 26.89
C SER A 295 16.54 -19.01 26.10
N PHE A 296 16.27 -17.70 26.22
CA PHE A 296 15.23 -17.01 25.45
C PHE A 296 15.50 -17.08 23.94
N ASN A 297 16.72 -16.77 23.49
CA ASN A 297 17.08 -16.84 22.07
C ASN A 297 17.03 -18.27 21.52
N ASN A 298 17.47 -19.27 22.29
CA ASN A 298 17.35 -20.68 21.88
C ASN A 298 15.88 -21.09 21.72
N THR A 299 15.03 -20.71 22.66
CA THR A 299 13.58 -20.97 22.59
C THR A 299 12.96 -20.28 21.38
N MET A 300 13.34 -19.02 21.11
CA MET A 300 12.89 -18.27 19.93
C MET A 300 13.31 -18.96 18.63
N ASN A 301 14.59 -19.32 18.50
CA ASN A 301 15.11 -19.97 17.29
C ASN A 301 14.47 -21.34 17.06
N ASN A 302 14.21 -22.11 18.12
CA ASN A 302 13.49 -23.38 18.01
C ASN A 302 12.06 -23.17 17.48
N LYS A 303 11.32 -22.19 18.02
CA LYS A 303 9.97 -21.86 17.52
C LYS A 303 9.98 -21.39 16.06
N ILE A 304 10.94 -20.56 15.68
CA ILE A 304 11.11 -20.14 14.27
C ILE A 304 11.37 -21.35 13.39
N LYS A 305 12.27 -22.26 13.81
CA LYS A 305 12.59 -23.48 13.07
C LYS A 305 11.39 -24.41 12.94
N GLU A 306 10.62 -24.60 14.01
CA GLU A 306 9.39 -25.38 14.00
C GLU A 306 8.37 -24.79 13.01
N LEU A 307 8.14 -23.47 13.06
CA LEU A 307 7.22 -22.80 12.13
C LEU A 307 7.71 -22.85 10.68
N LYS A 308 9.00 -22.65 10.41
CA LYS A 308 9.56 -22.79 9.05
C LYS A 308 9.54 -24.23 8.55
N THR A 309 9.64 -25.23 9.43
CA THR A 309 9.50 -26.64 9.06
C THR A 309 8.05 -26.98 8.74
N LYS A 310 7.11 -26.47 9.55
CA LYS A 310 5.68 -26.69 9.37
C LYS A 310 5.11 -25.94 8.17
N TYR A 311 5.59 -24.72 7.92
CA TYR A 311 5.15 -23.82 6.86
C TYR A 311 6.36 -23.23 6.13
N PRO A 312 6.95 -23.93 5.15
CA PRO A 312 8.19 -23.49 4.48
C PRO A 312 8.10 -22.16 3.72
N PHE A 313 6.89 -21.71 3.42
CA PHE A 313 6.58 -20.50 2.65
C PHE A 313 6.47 -19.22 3.49
N ILE A 314 6.45 -19.30 4.84
CA ILE A 314 6.32 -18.10 5.69
C ILE A 314 7.63 -17.30 5.73
N ASN A 315 7.50 -15.98 5.80
CA ASN A 315 8.63 -15.06 5.94
C ASN A 315 8.74 -14.59 7.40
N LEU A 316 9.64 -15.22 8.17
CA LEU A 316 9.91 -14.93 9.60
C LEU A 316 11.33 -14.44 9.86
#